data_AF-A0A7Z0QLL2-F1
#
_entry.id   AF-A0A7Z0QLL2-F1
#
_cell.length_a   1.000
_cell.length_b   1.000
_cell.length_c   1.000
_cell.angle_alpha   90.00
_cell.angle_beta   90.00
_cell.angle_gamma   90.00
#
_symmetry.space_group_name_H-M   'P 1'
#
loop_
_entity.id
_entity.type
_entity.pdbx_description
1 polymer ?
#
loop_
_entity_poly.entity_id
_entity_poly.type
_entity_poly.pdbx_seq_one_letter_code
_entity_poly.pdbx_strand_id
1 'polypeptide(L)'
;MTSISDYKAQILQQVQEAHKASDPLDPDARKILDVAGSEGQIADLIKRLADPATPVAEQLSALNTLGIVSNFSKVLPTQAADLINALRGLIHSPDAEVRRQALSSLSLRGDAVAQDYLRTELQSDKPEAEKSIPTYQAIAMLGVDGKALDKSLLLNIARNPPDEASLVQAVRHLPADKDTASVLMGILRDESKPMAARALIPDIVNNVDPGGFAAQAKQMLEEHGAASKIAPYLALGLAGIRPGHNEPLVDDTKAVVRSLAADGSDAFQQAVSQLNNTILPDK
;
A
#
# COMPACT_ATOMS: atom_id res chain seq x y z
N MET A 1 17.14 11.75 -22.38
CA MET A 1 16.41 11.33 -21.16
C MET A 1 16.13 12.59 -20.37
N THR A 2 14.89 13.08 -20.37
CA THR A 2 14.46 14.17 -19.50
C THR A 2 14.53 13.69 -18.06
N SER A 3 15.19 14.44 -17.18
CA SER A 3 15.25 14.07 -15.77
C SER A 3 13.86 14.24 -15.14
N ILE A 4 13.58 13.52 -14.04
CA ILE A 4 12.33 13.67 -13.27
C ILE A 4 12.12 15.13 -12.83
N SER A 5 13.22 15.88 -12.62
CA SER A 5 13.19 17.32 -12.32
C SER A 5 12.63 18.14 -13.48
N ASP A 6 13.01 17.81 -14.72
CA ASP A 6 12.57 18.52 -15.92
C ASP A 6 11.08 18.26 -16.19
N TYR A 7 10.63 17.03 -15.97
CA TYR A 7 9.22 16.67 -16.11
C TYR A 7 8.32 17.39 -15.10
N LYS A 8 8.74 17.48 -13.82
CA LYS A 8 8.00 18.25 -12.81
C LYS A 8 7.97 19.74 -13.13
N ALA A 9 9.08 20.31 -13.60
CA ALA A 9 9.12 21.71 -14.01
C ALA A 9 8.19 22.00 -15.20
N GLN A 10 8.11 21.06 -16.16
CA GLN A 10 7.24 21.16 -17.32
C GLN A 10 5.75 21.08 -16.95
N ILE A 11 5.38 20.20 -16.01
CA ILE A 11 4.00 20.15 -15.47
C ILE A 11 3.65 21.46 -14.76
N LEU A 12 4.53 21.98 -13.89
CA LEU A 12 4.31 23.26 -13.21
C LEU A 12 4.11 24.41 -14.20
N GLN A 13 4.91 24.43 -15.28
CA GLN A 13 4.80 25.45 -16.31
C GLN A 13 3.50 25.30 -17.12
N GLN A 14 3.11 24.08 -17.50
CA GLN A 14 1.84 23.82 -18.19
C GLN A 14 0.62 24.19 -17.34
N VAL A 15 0.66 23.92 -16.03
CA VAL A 15 -0.38 24.33 -15.08
C VAL A 15 -0.44 25.87 -15.00
N GLN A 16 0.70 26.54 -14.88
CA GLN A 16 0.76 28.00 -14.86
C GLN A 16 0.30 28.66 -16.17
N GLU A 17 0.61 28.06 -17.32
CA GLU A 17 0.20 28.55 -18.65
C GLU A 17 -1.29 28.28 -18.92
N ALA A 18 -1.82 27.12 -18.52
CA ALA A 18 -3.25 26.83 -18.57
C ALA A 18 -4.08 27.77 -17.70
N HIS A 19 -3.52 28.23 -16.56
CA HIS A 19 -4.17 29.19 -15.66
C HIS A 19 -4.16 30.63 -16.16
N LYS A 20 -3.24 31.00 -17.06
CA LYS A 20 -3.34 32.32 -17.73
C LYS A 20 -4.55 32.41 -18.67
N ALA A 21 -5.17 31.28 -19.01
CA ALA A 21 -6.27 31.18 -19.97
C ALA A 21 -7.64 30.78 -19.36
N SER A 22 -7.74 30.57 -18.04
CA SER A 22 -8.98 30.13 -17.38
C SER A 22 -9.15 30.76 -15.97
N ASP A 23 -10.36 30.62 -15.39
CA ASP A 23 -10.84 31.25 -14.15
C ASP A 23 -9.78 31.43 -13.04
N PRO A 24 -9.89 32.50 -12.22
CA PRO A 24 -8.93 32.75 -11.15
C PRO A 24 -8.85 31.54 -10.22
N LEU A 25 -7.62 31.09 -9.96
CA LEU A 25 -7.31 30.05 -8.97
C LEU A 25 -8.08 30.31 -7.67
N ASP A 26 -8.65 29.23 -7.14
CA ASP A 26 -9.20 29.19 -5.79
C ASP A 26 -8.19 29.82 -4.79
N PRO A 27 -8.62 30.76 -3.93
CA PRO A 27 -7.73 31.46 -3.01
C PRO A 27 -6.83 30.54 -2.16
N ASP A 28 -7.33 29.37 -1.78
CA ASP A 28 -6.56 28.40 -1.00
C ASP A 28 -5.46 27.74 -1.84
N ALA A 29 -5.73 27.39 -3.10
CA ALA A 29 -4.71 26.89 -4.02
C ALA A 29 -3.60 27.92 -4.26
N ARG A 30 -3.97 29.21 -4.37
CA ARG A 30 -3.00 30.30 -4.54
C ARG A 30 -2.11 30.47 -3.32
N LYS A 31 -2.68 30.41 -2.12
CA LYS A 31 -1.92 30.45 -0.86
C LYS A 31 -0.90 29.32 -0.76
N ILE A 32 -1.27 28.11 -1.19
CA ILE A 32 -0.36 26.95 -1.20
C ILE A 32 0.80 27.14 -2.20
N LEU A 33 0.53 27.70 -3.38
CA LEU A 33 1.58 28.02 -4.36
C LEU A 33 2.55 29.09 -3.84
N ASP A 34 2.02 30.13 -3.17
CA ASP A 34 2.84 31.18 -2.56
C ASP A 34 3.77 30.60 -1.49
N VAL A 35 3.25 29.73 -0.61
CA VAL A 35 4.07 29.00 0.38
C VAL A 35 5.14 28.15 -0.28
N ALA A 36 4.80 27.43 -1.35
CA ALA A 36 5.77 26.56 -2.02
C ALA A 36 6.94 27.28 -2.68
N GLY A 37 6.78 28.57 -2.99
CA GLY A 37 7.84 29.44 -3.52
C GLY A 37 8.61 30.23 -2.46
N SER A 38 8.21 30.17 -1.18
CA SER A 38 8.71 31.06 -0.13
C SER A 38 9.55 30.32 0.92
N GLU A 39 10.85 30.62 0.96
CA GLU A 39 11.77 30.06 1.95
C GLU A 39 11.38 30.41 3.38
N GLY A 40 10.98 31.65 3.62
CA GLY A 40 10.55 32.13 4.94
C GLY A 40 9.27 31.44 5.42
N GLN A 41 8.28 31.27 4.55
CA GLN A 41 7.02 30.61 4.95
C GLN A 41 7.23 29.12 5.21
N ILE A 42 8.07 28.44 4.44
CA ILE A 42 8.45 27.05 4.70
C ILE A 42 9.19 26.92 6.03
N ALA A 43 10.16 27.82 6.30
CA ALA A 43 10.91 27.82 7.55
C ALA A 43 9.99 28.06 8.76
N ASP A 44 9.01 28.96 8.63
CA ASP A 44 8.01 29.21 9.68
C ASP A 44 7.14 27.98 9.95
N LEU A 45 6.74 27.24 8.92
CA LEU A 45 5.98 26.00 9.09
C LEU A 45 6.83 24.92 9.78
N ILE A 46 8.09 24.76 9.39
CA ILE A 46 9.02 23.82 10.05
C ILE A 46 9.22 24.21 11.52
N LYS A 47 9.36 25.51 11.81
CA LYS A 47 9.51 26.01 13.18
C LYS A 47 8.30 25.68 14.06
N ARG A 48 7.07 25.77 13.53
CA ARG A 48 5.85 25.34 14.24
C ARG A 48 5.87 23.86 14.58
N LEU A 49 6.43 23.01 13.71
CA LEU A 49 6.58 21.59 13.99
C LEU A 49 7.65 21.31 15.06
N ALA A 50 8.72 22.11 15.09
CA ALA A 50 9.81 21.95 16.04
C ALA A 50 9.50 22.50 17.44
N ASP A 51 8.51 23.40 17.57
CA ASP A 51 8.13 24.01 18.85
C ASP A 51 7.07 23.16 19.57
N PRO A 52 7.40 22.55 20.72
CA PRO A 52 6.46 21.74 21.50
C PRO A 52 5.31 22.56 22.12
N ALA A 53 5.42 23.88 22.18
CA ALA A 53 4.35 24.76 22.64
C ALA A 53 3.30 25.07 21.56
N THR A 54 3.57 24.71 20.31
CA THR A 54 2.61 24.93 19.21
C THR A 54 1.34 24.10 19.43
N PRO A 55 0.14 24.70 19.34
CA PRO A 55 -1.11 23.96 19.46
C PRO A 55 -1.22 22.83 18.43
N VAL A 56 -1.81 21.70 18.82
CA VAL A 56 -1.98 20.51 17.96
C VAL A 56 -2.61 20.85 16.60
N ALA A 57 -3.65 21.69 16.59
CA ALA A 57 -4.31 22.11 15.36
C ALA A 57 -3.37 22.83 14.38
N GLU A 58 -2.44 23.64 14.91
CA GLU A 58 -1.44 24.33 14.10
C GLU A 58 -0.34 23.38 13.61
N GLN A 59 0.08 22.41 14.43
CA GLN A 59 1.01 21.36 14.01
C GLN A 59 0.43 20.53 12.86
N LEU A 60 -0.84 20.11 12.96
CA LEU A 60 -1.54 19.37 11.91
C LEU A 60 -1.71 20.21 10.64
N SER A 61 -2.05 21.49 10.78
CA SER A 61 -2.12 22.41 9.63
C SER A 61 -0.76 22.55 8.94
N ALA A 62 0.33 22.63 9.70
CA ALA A 62 1.68 22.72 9.17
C ALA A 62 2.13 21.42 8.50
N LEU A 63 1.87 20.25 9.11
CA LEU A 63 2.12 18.92 8.52
C LEU A 63 1.39 18.77 7.18
N ASN A 64 0.10 19.08 7.14
CA ASN A 64 -0.70 19.01 5.91
C ASN A 64 -0.16 19.95 4.82
N THR A 65 0.13 21.20 5.17
CA THR A 65 0.65 22.19 4.22
C THR A 65 2.01 21.74 3.66
N LEU A 66 2.95 21.34 4.53
CA LEU A 66 4.26 20.85 4.12
C LEU A 66 4.15 19.56 3.30
N GLY A 67 3.21 18.68 3.62
CA GLY A 67 2.90 17.48 2.84
C GLY A 67 2.48 17.83 1.41
N ILE A 68 1.53 18.75 1.24
CA ILE A 68 1.09 19.22 -0.08
C ILE A 68 2.26 19.87 -0.84
N VAL A 69 2.92 20.84 -0.21
CA VAL A 69 4.03 21.63 -0.76
C VAL A 69 5.20 20.74 -1.20
N SER A 70 5.44 19.62 -0.52
CA SER A 70 6.53 18.70 -0.85
C SER A 70 6.46 18.07 -2.24
N ASN A 71 5.27 18.08 -2.87
CA ASN A 71 5.10 17.50 -4.21
C ASN A 71 5.73 18.37 -5.31
N PHE A 72 5.71 19.69 -5.15
CA PHE A 72 6.03 20.66 -6.22
C PHE A 72 6.97 21.81 -5.81
N SER A 73 7.25 22.02 -4.52
CA SER A 73 8.18 23.06 -4.09
C SER A 73 9.61 22.75 -4.52
N LYS A 74 10.27 23.75 -5.11
CA LYS A 74 11.71 23.75 -5.36
C LYS A 74 12.52 24.23 -4.15
N VAL A 75 11.86 24.86 -3.18
CA VAL A 75 12.49 25.45 -1.99
C VAL A 75 12.57 24.43 -0.86
N LEU A 76 11.51 23.65 -0.62
CA LEU A 76 11.49 22.68 0.48
C LEU A 76 12.69 21.72 0.52
N PRO A 77 13.23 21.22 -0.62
CA PRO A 77 14.43 20.37 -0.60
C PRO A 77 15.67 21.03 0.04
N THR A 78 15.81 22.36 0.01
CA THR A 78 16.94 23.05 0.64
C THR A 78 16.86 23.06 2.17
N GLN A 79 15.65 22.86 2.72
CA GLN A 79 15.37 22.78 4.16
C GLN A 79 15.06 21.35 4.63
N ALA A 80 15.43 20.34 3.83
CA ALA A 80 15.07 18.94 4.11
C ALA A 80 15.60 18.45 5.47
N ALA A 81 16.80 18.87 5.87
CA ALA A 81 17.39 18.49 7.16
C ALA A 81 16.57 19.01 8.35
N ASP A 82 16.16 20.28 8.30
CA ASP A 82 15.38 20.90 9.36
C ASP A 82 13.98 20.30 9.44
N LEU A 83 13.35 20.06 8.28
CA LEU A 83 12.08 19.35 8.21
C LEU A 83 12.18 17.95 8.82
N ILE A 84 13.20 17.16 8.45
CA ILE A 84 13.38 15.80 8.99
C ILE A 84 13.58 15.83 10.50
N ASN A 85 14.37 16.77 11.02
CA ASN A 85 14.60 16.90 12.45
C ASN A 85 13.32 17.31 13.20
N ALA A 86 12.54 18.25 12.65
CA ALA A 86 11.25 18.63 13.22
C ALA A 86 10.27 17.45 13.25
N LEU A 87 10.17 16.69 12.15
CA LEU A 87 9.33 15.49 12.08
C LEU A 87 9.78 14.41 13.06
N ARG A 88 11.09 14.20 13.23
CA ARG A 88 11.64 13.25 14.22
C ARG A 88 11.27 13.66 15.66
N GLY A 89 11.19 14.96 15.95
CA GLY A 89 10.71 15.45 17.24
C GLY A 89 9.23 15.08 17.53
N LEU A 90 8.44 14.82 16.50
CA LEU A 90 7.01 14.52 16.61
C LEU A 90 6.68 13.02 16.70
N ILE A 91 7.66 12.11 16.55
CA ILE A 91 7.42 10.65 16.61
C ILE A 91 6.91 10.19 17.98
N HIS A 92 7.14 10.99 19.02
CA HIS A 92 6.65 10.75 20.38
C HIS A 92 5.59 11.78 20.82
N SER A 93 4.98 12.48 19.87
CA SER A 93 3.90 13.42 20.18
C SER A 93 2.80 12.71 20.98
N PRO A 94 2.25 13.33 22.05
CA PRO A 94 1.13 12.75 22.77
C PRO A 94 -0.13 12.67 21.90
N ASP A 95 -0.27 13.57 20.93
CA ASP A 95 -1.35 13.54 19.97
C ASP A 95 -1.10 12.45 18.92
N ALA A 96 -2.06 11.54 18.79
CA ALA A 96 -1.95 10.38 17.91
C ALA A 96 -1.92 10.77 16.42
N GLU A 97 -2.64 11.82 16.04
CA GLU A 97 -2.70 12.26 14.64
C GLU A 97 -1.38 12.90 14.22
N VAL A 98 -0.84 13.80 15.05
CA VAL A 98 0.47 14.45 14.82
C VAL A 98 1.56 13.39 14.68
N ARG A 99 1.59 12.44 15.62
CA ARG A 99 2.55 11.32 15.61
C ARG A 99 2.44 10.50 14.32
N ARG A 100 1.22 10.12 13.94
CA ARG A 100 0.95 9.30 12.75
C ARG A 100 1.37 10.01 11.45
N GLN A 101 1.04 11.29 11.30
CA GLN A 101 1.40 12.06 10.10
C GLN A 101 2.91 12.29 10.00
N ALA A 102 3.58 12.54 11.15
CA ALA A 102 5.03 12.64 11.19
C ALA A 102 5.71 11.33 10.78
N LEU A 103 5.28 10.19 11.34
CA LEU A 103 5.80 8.87 10.99
C LEU A 103 5.53 8.49 9.54
N SER A 104 4.33 8.79 9.02
CA SER A 104 4.03 8.57 7.60
C SER A 104 4.97 9.38 6.69
N SER A 105 5.17 10.67 7.02
CA SER A 105 6.06 11.55 6.27
C SER A 105 7.52 11.07 6.30
N LEU A 106 8.00 10.62 7.45
CA LEU A 106 9.35 10.07 7.63
C LEU A 106 9.51 8.72 6.90
N SER A 107 8.50 7.85 6.95
CA SER A 107 8.53 6.53 6.29
C SER A 107 8.58 6.67 4.77
N LEU A 108 7.83 7.62 4.18
CA LEU A 108 7.91 7.96 2.76
C LEU A 108 9.30 8.43 2.32
N ARG A 109 10.13 8.89 3.26
CA ARG A 109 11.51 9.36 3.03
C ARG A 109 12.56 8.30 3.36
N GLY A 110 12.15 7.10 3.79
CA GLY A 110 13.07 6.05 4.22
C GLY A 110 13.87 6.42 5.48
N ASP A 111 13.29 7.24 6.36
CA ASP A 111 13.98 7.67 7.58
C ASP A 111 14.20 6.50 8.54
N ALA A 112 15.47 6.23 8.86
CA ALA A 112 15.85 5.08 9.68
C ALA A 112 15.31 5.16 11.13
N VAL A 113 15.16 6.36 11.69
CA VAL A 113 14.65 6.54 13.06
C VAL A 113 13.17 6.18 13.12
N ALA A 114 12.38 6.66 12.15
CA ALA A 114 10.98 6.27 12.04
C ALA A 114 10.82 4.76 11.76
N GLN A 115 11.62 4.18 10.87
CA GLN A 115 11.57 2.73 10.61
C GLN A 115 11.90 1.91 11.86
N ASP A 116 12.87 2.35 12.66
CA ASP A 116 13.24 1.67 13.91
C ASP A 116 12.14 1.76 14.96
N TYR A 117 11.53 2.94 15.10
CA TYR A 117 10.38 3.15 15.95
C TYR A 117 9.20 2.25 15.57
N LEU A 118 8.84 2.20 14.28
CA LEU A 118 7.75 1.37 13.77
C LEU A 118 8.03 -0.13 13.95
N ARG A 119 9.28 -0.59 13.74
CA ARG A 119 9.69 -1.97 14.02
C ARG A 119 9.55 -2.31 15.51
N THR A 120 9.94 -1.40 16.39
CA THR A 120 9.78 -1.56 17.84
C THR A 120 8.30 -1.67 18.22
N GLU A 121 7.42 -0.86 17.63
CA GLU A 121 5.97 -0.97 17.85
C GLU A 121 5.37 -2.28 17.32
N LEU A 122 5.87 -2.81 16.21
CA LEU A 122 5.44 -4.13 15.71
C LEU A 122 5.90 -5.30 16.60
N GLN A 123 7.10 -5.19 17.18
CA GLN A 123 7.68 -6.19 18.09
C GLN A 123 7.20 -6.05 19.54
N SER A 124 6.48 -4.98 19.85
CA SER A 124 5.94 -4.73 21.18
C SER A 124 4.87 -5.76 21.55
N ASP A 125 5.00 -6.33 22.75
CA ASP A 125 4.02 -7.24 23.37
C ASP A 125 2.81 -6.51 23.96
N LYS A 126 2.74 -5.18 23.84
CA LYS A 126 1.59 -4.40 24.31
C LYS A 126 0.31 -4.84 23.59
N PRO A 127 -0.85 -4.83 24.29
CA PRO A 127 -2.15 -4.97 23.64
C PRO A 127 -2.31 -3.95 22.51
N GLU A 128 -2.99 -4.35 21.44
CA GLU A 128 -3.18 -3.52 20.24
C GLU A 128 -3.76 -2.13 20.57
N ALA A 129 -4.70 -2.06 21.52
CA ALA A 129 -5.32 -0.81 21.99
C ALA A 129 -4.36 0.13 22.75
N GLU A 130 -3.22 -0.37 23.22
CA GLU A 130 -2.21 0.39 23.96
C GLU A 130 -0.98 0.74 23.11
N LYS A 131 -0.92 0.28 21.86
CA LYS A 131 0.17 0.61 20.95
C LYS A 131 0.10 2.07 20.54
N SER A 132 1.27 2.68 20.37
CA SER A 132 1.37 4.07 19.94
C SER A 132 0.91 4.24 18.50
N ILE A 133 1.09 3.19 17.69
CA ILE A 133 0.62 3.08 16.31
C ILE A 133 0.01 1.68 16.13
N PRO A 134 -1.22 1.57 15.59
CA PRO A 134 -1.80 0.28 15.28
C PRO A 134 -0.90 -0.56 14.35
N THR A 135 -0.84 -1.86 14.59
CA THR A 135 -0.03 -2.85 13.87
C THR A 135 -0.25 -2.73 12.36
N TYR A 136 -1.49 -2.63 11.89
CA TYR A 136 -1.77 -2.47 10.47
C TYR A 136 -1.15 -1.19 9.86
N GLN A 137 -1.13 -0.08 10.61
CA GLN A 137 -0.54 1.18 10.13
C GLN A 137 0.97 1.09 10.12
N ALA A 138 1.57 0.49 11.15
CA ALA A 138 3.02 0.30 11.20
C ALA A 138 3.52 -0.60 10.06
N ILE A 139 2.79 -1.68 9.72
CA ILE A 139 3.09 -2.50 8.54
C ILE A 139 2.98 -1.66 7.26
N ALA A 140 1.88 -0.90 7.08
CA ALA A 140 1.68 -0.11 5.87
C ALA A 140 2.75 0.97 5.69
N MET A 141 3.18 1.62 6.78
CA MET A 141 4.22 2.64 6.76
C MET A 141 5.60 2.05 6.43
N LEU A 142 5.96 0.94 7.07
CA LEU A 142 7.21 0.24 6.78
C LEU A 142 7.21 -0.36 5.37
N GLY A 143 6.07 -0.85 4.90
CA GLY A 143 5.89 -1.47 3.59
C GLY A 143 6.10 -0.55 2.40
N VAL A 144 6.27 0.76 2.62
CA VAL A 144 6.74 1.71 1.59
C VAL A 144 8.17 1.35 1.14
N ASP A 145 9.01 0.93 2.08
CA ASP A 145 10.32 0.37 1.80
C ASP A 145 10.24 -1.16 1.90
N GLY A 146 10.28 -1.84 0.76
CA GLY A 146 10.17 -3.30 0.69
C GLY A 146 11.23 -4.06 1.49
N LYS A 147 12.30 -3.40 1.97
CA LYS A 147 13.34 -3.99 2.83
C LYS A 147 13.14 -3.74 4.32
N ALA A 148 12.22 -2.85 4.71
CA ALA A 148 12.05 -2.44 6.10
C ALA A 148 11.22 -3.43 6.94
N LEU A 149 10.52 -4.37 6.28
CA LEU A 149 9.71 -5.40 6.93
C LEU A 149 10.47 -6.72 7.03
N ASP A 150 10.48 -7.31 8.24
CA ASP A 150 11.00 -8.65 8.48
C ASP A 150 9.95 -9.71 8.08
N LYS A 151 10.36 -10.67 7.25
CA LYS A 151 9.49 -11.77 6.79
C LYS A 151 8.93 -12.57 7.96
N SER A 152 9.76 -12.90 8.96
CA SER A 152 9.36 -13.76 10.08
C SER A 152 8.30 -13.09 10.94
N LEU A 153 8.45 -11.79 11.16
CA LEU A 153 7.47 -10.94 11.83
C LEU A 153 6.13 -10.89 11.08
N LEU A 154 6.16 -10.65 9.76
CA LEU A 154 4.94 -10.66 8.94
C LEU A 154 4.25 -12.03 8.95
N LEU A 155 5.00 -13.13 8.88
CA LEU A 155 4.43 -14.48 8.97
C LEU A 155 3.79 -14.75 10.33
N ASN A 156 4.36 -14.23 11.43
CA ASN A 156 3.75 -14.33 12.75
C ASN A 156 2.42 -13.57 12.80
N ILE A 157 2.40 -12.33 12.33
CA ILE A 157 1.19 -11.50 12.29
C ILE A 157 0.13 -12.14 11.37
N ALA A 158 0.51 -12.70 10.22
CA ALA A 158 -0.44 -13.35 9.33
C ALA A 158 -1.08 -14.60 9.95
N ARG A 159 -0.36 -15.32 10.82
CA ARG A 159 -0.89 -16.48 11.55
C ARG A 159 -1.78 -16.06 12.71
N ASN A 160 -1.36 -15.04 13.46
CA ASN A 160 -2.04 -14.57 14.67
C ASN A 160 -2.27 -13.05 14.59
N PRO A 161 -3.15 -12.58 13.70
CA PRO A 161 -3.36 -11.15 13.52
C PRO A 161 -4.11 -10.56 14.72
N PRO A 162 -3.72 -9.37 15.24
CA PRO A 162 -4.46 -8.72 16.31
C PRO A 162 -5.84 -8.22 15.85
N ASP A 163 -5.99 -7.92 14.56
CA ASP A 163 -7.24 -7.53 13.91
C ASP A 163 -7.23 -7.87 12.40
N GLU A 164 -8.38 -7.75 11.75
CA GLU A 164 -8.52 -8.04 10.32
C GLU A 164 -7.65 -7.14 9.43
N ALA A 165 -7.49 -5.85 9.80
CA ALA A 165 -6.71 -4.89 9.02
C ALA A 165 -5.22 -5.27 9.01
N SER A 166 -4.71 -5.75 10.14
CA SER A 166 -3.34 -6.21 10.32
C SER A 166 -3.07 -7.46 9.50
N LEU A 167 -4.05 -8.38 9.41
CA LEU A 167 -3.94 -9.54 8.51
C LEU A 167 -3.83 -9.10 7.04
N VAL A 168 -4.69 -8.17 6.59
CA VAL A 168 -4.66 -7.67 5.21
C VAL A 168 -3.30 -7.04 4.88
N GLN A 169 -2.76 -6.23 5.78
CA GLN A 169 -1.46 -5.60 5.58
C GLN A 169 -0.32 -6.62 5.62
N ALA A 170 -0.37 -7.59 6.53
CA ALA A 170 0.64 -8.66 6.58
C ALA A 170 0.66 -9.46 5.26
N VAL A 171 -0.51 -9.90 4.77
CA VAL A 171 -0.62 -10.62 3.49
C VAL A 171 -0.10 -9.78 2.33
N ARG A 172 -0.45 -8.49 2.27
CA ARG A 172 -0.02 -7.59 1.19
C ARG A 172 1.51 -7.48 1.08
N HIS A 173 2.21 -7.52 2.20
CA HIS A 173 3.66 -7.27 2.25
C HIS A 173 4.50 -8.54 2.39
N LEU A 174 3.88 -9.71 2.51
CA LEU A 174 4.60 -10.97 2.58
C LEU A 174 5.29 -11.28 1.23
N PRO A 175 6.56 -11.74 1.23
CA PRO A 175 7.28 -12.03 0.00
C PRO A 175 6.73 -13.29 -0.67
N ALA A 176 6.70 -13.28 -2.00
CA ALA A 176 6.31 -14.42 -2.81
C ALA A 176 7.43 -15.49 -2.80
N ASP A 177 7.41 -16.37 -1.79
CA ASP A 177 8.30 -17.53 -1.68
C ASP A 177 7.57 -18.77 -1.12
N LYS A 178 8.25 -19.92 -1.15
CA LYS A 178 7.63 -21.23 -0.82
C LYS A 178 7.10 -21.31 0.61
N ASP A 179 7.83 -20.76 1.57
CA ASP A 179 7.43 -20.81 2.99
C ASP A 179 6.19 -19.93 3.22
N THR A 180 6.19 -18.75 2.59
CA THR A 180 5.04 -17.85 2.61
C THR A 180 3.83 -18.47 1.93
N ALA A 181 4.01 -19.09 0.76
CA ALA A 181 2.93 -19.69 -0.02
C ALA A 181 2.12 -20.70 0.81
N SER A 182 2.78 -21.56 1.59
CA SER A 182 2.10 -22.52 2.46
C SER A 182 1.18 -21.84 3.49
N VAL A 183 1.64 -20.76 4.13
CA VAL A 183 0.84 -20.00 5.10
C VAL A 183 -0.33 -19.29 4.42
N LEU A 184 -0.08 -18.63 3.28
CA LEU A 184 -1.13 -17.95 2.53
C LEU A 184 -2.20 -18.93 2.03
N MET A 185 -1.83 -20.12 1.59
CA MET A 185 -2.80 -21.15 1.18
C MET A 185 -3.67 -21.61 2.36
N GLY A 186 -3.13 -21.63 3.58
CA GLY A 186 -3.92 -21.82 4.80
C GLY A 186 -4.98 -20.72 4.99
N ILE A 187 -4.58 -19.44 4.85
CA ILE A 187 -5.46 -18.28 4.98
C ILE A 187 -6.53 -18.25 3.87
N LEU A 188 -6.16 -18.61 2.63
CA LEU A 188 -7.07 -18.63 1.48
C LEU A 188 -8.23 -19.61 1.69
N ARG A 189 -7.95 -20.79 2.28
CA ARG A 189 -8.96 -21.81 2.57
C ARG A 189 -9.85 -21.49 3.76
N ASP A 190 -9.34 -20.75 4.74
CA ASP A 190 -10.07 -20.47 5.96
C ASP A 190 -11.16 -19.40 5.72
N GLU A 191 -12.41 -19.84 5.68
CA GLU A 191 -13.56 -18.96 5.43
C GLU A 191 -13.83 -17.96 6.55
N SER A 192 -13.28 -18.19 7.75
CA SER A 192 -13.36 -17.22 8.85
C SER A 192 -12.46 -16.01 8.64
N LYS A 193 -11.49 -16.08 7.70
CA LYS A 193 -10.58 -14.98 7.41
C LYS A 193 -11.25 -13.94 6.52
N PRO A 194 -10.92 -12.64 6.71
CA PRO A 194 -11.49 -11.54 5.95
C PRO A 194 -11.24 -11.73 4.45
N MET A 195 -12.29 -11.51 3.65
CA MET A 195 -12.23 -11.63 2.19
C MET A 195 -11.13 -10.77 1.58
N ALA A 196 -10.90 -9.56 2.12
CA ALA A 196 -9.86 -8.66 1.65
C ALA A 196 -8.44 -9.26 1.75
N ALA A 197 -8.17 -10.09 2.77
CA ALA A 197 -6.88 -10.78 2.86
C ALA A 197 -6.83 -11.96 1.88
N ARG A 198 -7.89 -12.78 1.84
CA ARG A 198 -8.00 -13.95 0.96
C ARG A 198 -7.86 -13.57 -0.53
N ALA A 199 -8.44 -12.44 -0.92
CA ALA A 199 -8.42 -11.92 -2.30
C ALA A 199 -7.02 -11.52 -2.81
N LEU A 200 -6.07 -11.20 -1.92
CA LEU A 200 -4.69 -10.83 -2.31
C LEU A 200 -3.82 -12.04 -2.61
N ILE A 201 -4.20 -13.21 -2.08
CA ILE A 201 -3.36 -14.41 -2.07
C ILE A 201 -3.12 -15.01 -3.46
N PRO A 202 -4.13 -15.11 -4.36
CA PRO A 202 -3.93 -15.65 -5.69
C PRO A 202 -2.74 -15.03 -6.43
N ASP A 203 -2.64 -13.70 -6.44
CA ASP A 203 -1.57 -12.98 -7.13
C ASP A 203 -0.17 -13.27 -6.54
N ILE A 204 -0.10 -13.49 -5.23
CA ILE A 204 1.16 -13.77 -4.54
C ILE A 204 1.59 -15.22 -4.80
N VAL A 205 0.68 -16.18 -4.61
CA VAL A 205 1.02 -17.62 -4.65
C VAL A 205 1.27 -18.09 -6.08
N ASN A 206 0.56 -17.57 -7.07
CA ASN A 206 0.71 -18.00 -8.47
C ASN A 206 2.10 -17.79 -9.06
N ASN A 207 2.84 -16.82 -8.54
CA ASN A 207 4.21 -16.57 -8.98
C ASN A 207 5.22 -17.59 -8.43
N VAL A 208 4.82 -18.41 -7.45
CA VAL A 208 5.73 -19.29 -6.70
C VAL A 208 5.32 -20.76 -6.80
N ASP A 209 4.03 -21.04 -6.62
CA ASP A 209 3.46 -22.39 -6.66
C ASP A 209 2.15 -22.39 -7.47
N PRO A 210 2.24 -22.17 -8.80
CA PRO A 210 1.05 -22.14 -9.67
C PRO A 210 0.30 -23.48 -9.69
N GLY A 211 1.00 -24.60 -9.49
CA GLY A 211 0.38 -25.92 -9.45
C GLY A 211 -0.41 -26.13 -8.16
N GLY A 212 0.19 -25.82 -7.01
CA GLY A 212 -0.49 -25.90 -5.71
C GLY A 212 -1.67 -24.94 -5.63
N PHE A 213 -1.53 -23.72 -6.16
CA PHE A 213 -2.67 -22.80 -6.27
C PHE A 213 -3.78 -23.36 -7.17
N ALA A 214 -3.45 -23.83 -8.38
CA ALA A 214 -4.46 -24.35 -9.31
C ALA A 214 -5.24 -25.53 -8.70
N ALA A 215 -4.56 -26.48 -8.06
CA ALA A 215 -5.21 -27.57 -7.34
C ALA A 215 -6.23 -27.06 -6.31
N GLN A 216 -5.83 -26.06 -5.50
CA GLN A 216 -6.69 -25.52 -4.46
C GLN A 216 -7.85 -24.70 -5.01
N ALA A 217 -7.59 -23.90 -6.05
CA ALA A 217 -8.62 -23.11 -6.71
C ALA A 217 -9.69 -24.02 -7.30
N LYS A 218 -9.29 -25.12 -7.96
CA LYS A 218 -10.20 -26.16 -8.46
C LYS A 218 -11.07 -26.70 -7.33
N GLN A 219 -10.43 -27.18 -6.26
CA GLN A 219 -11.14 -27.74 -5.10
C GLN A 219 -12.16 -26.76 -4.53
N MET A 220 -11.77 -25.52 -4.27
CA MET A 220 -12.67 -24.50 -3.68
C MET A 220 -13.84 -24.15 -4.62
N LEU A 221 -13.61 -24.13 -5.93
CA LEU A 221 -14.68 -23.89 -6.91
C LEU A 221 -15.65 -25.07 -7.02
N GLU A 222 -15.14 -26.30 -6.89
CA GLU A 222 -15.99 -27.51 -6.86
C GLU A 222 -16.81 -27.61 -5.56
N GLU A 223 -16.22 -27.21 -4.43
CA GLU A 223 -16.88 -27.25 -3.11
C GLU A 223 -17.92 -26.13 -2.93
N HIS A 224 -17.61 -24.90 -3.36
CA HIS A 224 -18.41 -23.71 -3.06
C HIS A 224 -19.11 -23.10 -4.28
N GLY A 225 -18.76 -23.55 -5.49
CA GLY A 225 -19.33 -23.05 -6.74
C GLY A 225 -18.84 -21.66 -7.17
N ALA A 226 -19.20 -21.30 -8.40
CA ALA A 226 -18.86 -20.02 -9.03
C ALA A 226 -19.64 -18.80 -8.48
N ALA A 227 -20.69 -19.04 -7.68
CA ALA A 227 -21.40 -17.99 -6.96
C ALA A 227 -20.68 -17.56 -5.66
N SER A 228 -19.65 -18.31 -5.22
CA SER A 228 -18.91 -17.97 -4.00
C SER A 228 -18.17 -16.63 -4.15
N LYS A 229 -18.08 -15.88 -3.06
CA LYS A 229 -17.45 -14.54 -3.06
C LYS A 229 -15.97 -14.56 -3.43
N ILE A 230 -15.27 -15.68 -3.22
CA ILE A 230 -13.85 -15.83 -3.54
C ILE A 230 -13.61 -16.24 -5.00
N ALA A 231 -14.62 -16.82 -5.68
CA ALA A 231 -14.49 -17.35 -7.03
C ALA A 231 -13.91 -16.36 -8.05
N PRO A 232 -14.30 -15.06 -8.08
CA PRO A 232 -13.71 -14.10 -9.03
C PRO A 232 -12.20 -13.96 -8.86
N TYR A 233 -11.70 -13.97 -7.62
CA TYR A 233 -10.28 -13.84 -7.32
C TYR A 233 -9.49 -15.10 -7.67
N LEU A 234 -10.10 -16.28 -7.50
CA LEU A 234 -9.51 -17.54 -7.95
C LEU A 234 -9.34 -17.56 -9.48
N ALA A 235 -10.39 -17.15 -10.21
CA ALA A 235 -10.36 -17.06 -11.66
C ALA A 235 -9.32 -16.04 -12.17
N LEU A 236 -9.25 -14.85 -11.55
CA LEU A 236 -8.24 -13.83 -11.87
C LEU A 236 -6.82 -14.34 -11.61
N GLY A 237 -6.59 -14.99 -10.47
CA GLY A 237 -5.30 -15.60 -10.16
C GLY A 237 -4.87 -16.60 -11.23
N LEU A 238 -5.77 -17.51 -11.61
CA LEU A 238 -5.51 -18.49 -12.67
C LEU A 238 -5.18 -17.82 -14.02
N ALA A 239 -5.81 -16.68 -14.32
CA ALA A 239 -5.52 -15.90 -15.53
C ALA A 239 -4.11 -15.29 -15.51
N GLY A 240 -3.59 -14.94 -14.33
CA GLY A 240 -2.24 -14.44 -14.14
C GLY A 240 -1.13 -15.50 -14.29
N ILE A 241 -1.45 -16.80 -14.27
CA ILE A 241 -0.44 -17.86 -14.42
C ILE A 241 0.11 -17.89 -15.84
N ARG A 242 1.43 -17.66 -15.96
CA ARG A 242 2.16 -17.67 -17.24
C ARG A 242 2.19 -19.10 -17.84
N PRO A 243 2.14 -19.23 -19.18
CA PRO A 243 2.34 -20.51 -19.88
C PRO A 243 3.68 -21.17 -19.49
N GLY A 244 3.74 -22.50 -19.51
CA GLY A 244 4.94 -23.29 -19.18
C GLY A 244 5.09 -23.73 -17.71
N HIS A 245 4.22 -23.30 -16.79
CA HIS A 245 4.26 -23.70 -15.38
C HIS A 245 3.15 -24.71 -15.04
N ASN A 246 3.51 -25.96 -14.73
CA ASN A 246 2.58 -27.03 -14.31
C ASN A 246 1.33 -27.14 -15.22
N GLU A 247 1.54 -27.03 -16.54
CA GLU A 247 0.49 -26.82 -17.54
C GLU A 247 -0.72 -27.74 -17.45
N PRO A 248 -0.58 -29.08 -17.27
CA PRO A 248 -1.76 -29.95 -17.31
C PRO A 248 -2.79 -29.63 -16.23
N LEU A 249 -2.32 -29.35 -15.01
CA LEU A 249 -3.20 -29.07 -13.88
C LEU A 249 -3.79 -27.66 -13.97
N VAL A 250 -2.98 -26.68 -14.40
CA VAL A 250 -3.43 -25.30 -14.60
C VAL A 250 -4.49 -25.25 -15.70
N ASP A 251 -4.26 -25.92 -16.82
CA ASP A 251 -5.18 -25.93 -17.96
C ASP A 251 -6.49 -26.67 -17.63
N ASP A 252 -6.41 -27.80 -16.93
CA ASP A 252 -7.58 -28.51 -16.41
C ASP A 252 -8.40 -27.61 -15.47
N THR A 253 -7.73 -26.92 -14.55
CA THR A 253 -8.42 -25.98 -13.63
C THR A 253 -9.04 -24.81 -14.39
N LYS A 254 -8.35 -24.25 -15.39
CA LYS A 254 -8.91 -23.20 -16.26
C LYS A 254 -10.13 -23.70 -17.03
N ALA A 255 -10.15 -24.96 -17.47
CA ALA A 255 -11.30 -25.57 -18.12
C ALA A 255 -12.51 -25.69 -17.16
N VAL A 256 -12.28 -26.12 -15.91
CA VAL A 256 -13.31 -26.13 -14.86
C VAL A 256 -13.90 -24.73 -14.66
N VAL A 257 -13.05 -23.71 -14.49
CA VAL A 257 -13.50 -22.31 -14.34
C VAL A 257 -14.38 -21.85 -15.49
N ARG A 258 -13.99 -22.17 -16.74
CA ARG A 258 -14.80 -21.84 -17.92
C ARG A 258 -16.15 -22.54 -17.91
N SER A 259 -16.20 -23.81 -17.50
CA SER A 259 -17.45 -24.57 -17.45
C SER A 259 -18.45 -24.02 -16.43
N LEU A 260 -17.96 -23.42 -15.34
CA LEU A 260 -18.78 -22.83 -14.28
C LEU A 260 -19.23 -21.39 -14.57
N ALA A 261 -18.76 -20.78 -15.67
CA ALA A 261 -18.97 -19.36 -15.93
C ALA A 261 -20.45 -18.96 -16.01
N ALA A 262 -21.29 -19.81 -16.61
CA ALA A 262 -22.72 -19.54 -16.79
C ALA A 262 -23.48 -19.40 -15.45
N ASP A 263 -23.02 -20.10 -14.42
CA ASP A 263 -23.65 -20.13 -13.09
C ASP A 263 -22.99 -19.16 -12.10
N GLY A 264 -21.97 -18.42 -12.55
CA GLY A 264 -21.20 -17.50 -11.72
C GLY A 264 -21.77 -16.09 -11.66
N SER A 265 -21.32 -15.34 -10.65
CA SER A 265 -21.61 -13.90 -10.54
C SER A 265 -21.03 -13.09 -11.71
N ASP A 266 -21.53 -11.87 -11.95
CA ASP A 266 -21.00 -10.96 -12.98
C ASP A 266 -19.48 -10.74 -12.83
N ALA A 267 -19.00 -10.59 -11.59
CA ALA A 267 -17.57 -10.44 -11.30
C ALA A 267 -16.77 -11.70 -11.67
N PHE A 268 -17.35 -12.89 -11.45
CA PHE A 268 -16.73 -14.15 -11.87
C PHE A 268 -16.69 -14.26 -13.39
N GLN A 269 -17.79 -13.97 -14.08
CA GLN A 269 -17.85 -13.99 -15.55
C GLN A 269 -16.83 -13.01 -16.16
N GLN A 270 -16.70 -11.81 -15.58
CA GLN A 270 -15.68 -10.85 -15.98
C GLN A 270 -14.27 -11.40 -15.75
N ALA A 271 -14.00 -12.05 -14.63
CA ALA A 271 -12.72 -12.72 -14.38
C ALA A 271 -12.44 -13.84 -15.38
N VAL A 272 -13.43 -14.68 -15.70
CA VAL A 272 -13.30 -15.75 -16.71
C VAL A 272 -12.99 -15.17 -18.09
N SER A 273 -13.53 -14.01 -18.46
CA SER A 273 -13.21 -13.38 -19.75
C SER A 273 -11.71 -13.06 -19.90
N GLN A 274 -11.02 -12.77 -18.79
CA GLN A 274 -9.57 -12.52 -18.80
C GLN A 274 -8.76 -13.81 -19.03
N LEU A 275 -9.29 -14.99 -18.69
CA LEU A 275 -8.65 -16.27 -19.03
C LEU A 275 -8.56 -16.54 -20.53
N ASN A 276 -9.41 -15.89 -21.32
CA ASN A 276 -9.47 -16.05 -22.78
C ASN A 276 -8.62 -15.01 -23.52
N ASN A 277 -8.32 -13.89 -22.86
CA ASN A 277 -7.44 -12.83 -23.37
C ASN A 277 -6.00 -13.11 -22.96
N THR A 278 -5.44 -14.25 -23.38
CA THR A 278 -3.98 -14.42 -23.35
C THR A 278 -3.37 -13.40 -24.30
N ILE A 279 -2.77 -12.35 -23.75
CA ILE A 279 -1.86 -11.47 -24.48
C ILE A 279 -0.75 -12.38 -25.01
N LEU A 280 -0.78 -12.66 -26.31
CA LEU A 280 0.37 -13.22 -27.01
C LEU A 280 1.53 -12.24 -26.82
N PRO A 281 2.71 -12.68 -26.35
CA PRO A 281 3.87 -11.81 -26.39
C PRO A 281 4.11 -11.42 -27.84
N ASP A 282 4.25 -10.11 -28.11
CA ASP A 282 4.79 -9.63 -29.38
C ASP A 282 6.11 -10.35 -29.63
N LYS A 283 6.20 -11.02 -30.78
CA LYS A 283 7.38 -11.76 -31.23
C LYS A 283 8.52 -10.83 -31.61
#